data_AF-A0A7V8VX46-F1
#
_entry.id   AF-A0A7V8VX46-F1
#
_cell.length_a   1.000
_cell.length_b   1.000
_cell.length_c   1.000
_cell.angle_alpha   90.00
_cell.angle_beta   90.00
_cell.angle_gamma   90.00
#
_symmetry.space_group_name_H-M   'P 1'
#
loop_
_entity.id
_entity.type
_entity.pdbx_description
1 polymer ?
#
loop_
_entity_poly.entity_id
_entity_poly.type
_entity_poly.pdbx_seq_one_letter_code
_entity_poly.pdbx_strand_id
1 'polypeptide(L)'
;MPGIDLNVGALPFWDMVFRLTIATMLGGLVGLERERRERAAGLRTHALVSLASAVMMVVSTYGFPSMIDGVQVGLDPSRLAAQVVSGIGFLGAGVIIFREKTVRGLTTAATVWAVAGVGLAAGGGLFTLAAVATGFMLLVQAGLKPVEQRFFARSAGQHRVVLDVVHGVDQLDDIMRALANSAVRLRSLRFDQSPGSGSDVVKLTLMSEDQGAILEFITRLRTSETVRRISYQGNSSSGQDREGRNDQLVDDDDTEP
;
A
#
# COMPACT_ATOMS: atom_id res chain seq x y z
N MET A 1 5.04 -51.23 20.75
CA MET A 1 4.70 -49.81 20.96
C MET A 1 3.42 -49.56 20.17
N PRO A 2 2.33 -49.08 20.78
CA PRO A 2 1.17 -48.66 20.00
C PRO A 2 1.65 -47.58 19.03
N GLY A 3 1.39 -47.77 17.73
CA GLY A 3 1.74 -46.78 16.72
C GLY A 3 1.04 -45.48 17.08
N ILE A 4 1.80 -44.37 17.13
CA ILE A 4 1.20 -43.05 17.32
C ILE A 4 0.24 -42.84 16.15
N ASP A 5 -1.05 -42.77 16.43
CA ASP A 5 -2.03 -42.38 15.42
C ASP A 5 -1.86 -40.87 15.18
N LEU A 6 -1.35 -40.54 14.00
CA LEU A 6 -1.12 -39.15 13.57
C LEU A 6 -2.34 -38.56 12.85
N ASN A 7 -3.43 -39.32 12.74
CA ASN A 7 -4.67 -38.85 12.13
C ASN A 7 -5.40 -37.89 13.07
N VAL A 8 -6.09 -36.92 12.49
CA VAL A 8 -6.91 -35.94 13.23
C VAL A 8 -8.36 -36.24 12.93
N GLY A 9 -9.05 -36.91 13.86
CA GLY A 9 -10.41 -37.39 13.64
C GLY A 9 -10.47 -38.32 12.43
N ALA A 10 -11.28 -37.97 11.43
CA ALA A 10 -11.40 -38.71 10.18
C ALA A 10 -10.36 -38.32 9.10
N LEU A 11 -9.45 -37.38 9.39
CA LEU A 11 -8.50 -36.85 8.41
C LEU A 11 -7.15 -37.59 8.50
N PRO A 12 -6.71 -38.27 7.43
CA PRO A 12 -5.40 -38.92 7.38
C PRO A 12 -4.25 -37.91 7.52
N PHE A 13 -3.14 -38.34 8.14
CA PHE A 13 -1.94 -37.51 8.30
C PHE A 13 -1.45 -36.90 6.98
N TRP A 14 -1.40 -37.69 5.91
CA TRP A 14 -0.92 -37.21 4.61
C TRP A 14 -1.84 -36.18 3.96
N ASP A 15 -3.16 -36.31 4.14
CA ASP A 15 -4.12 -35.32 3.67
C ASP A 15 -3.98 -34.01 4.42
N MET A 16 -3.73 -34.07 5.74
CA MET A 16 -3.44 -32.89 6.55
C MET A 16 -2.18 -32.19 6.05
N VAL A 17 -1.07 -32.91 5.89
CA VAL A 17 0.19 -32.36 5.37
C VAL A 17 -0.04 -31.72 4.01
N PHE A 18 -0.73 -32.40 3.10
CA PHE A 18 -1.04 -31.89 1.76
C PHE A 18 -1.82 -30.57 1.80
N ARG A 19 -2.89 -30.49 2.61
CA ARG A 19 -3.69 -29.26 2.79
C ARG A 19 -2.83 -28.09 3.28
N LEU A 20 -1.98 -28.33 4.27
CA LEU A 20 -1.10 -27.29 4.84
C LEU A 20 -0.02 -26.86 3.83
N THR A 21 0.53 -27.79 3.06
CA THR A 21 1.48 -27.48 1.98
C THR A 21 0.84 -26.61 0.91
N ILE A 22 -0.35 -26.99 0.40
CA ILE A 22 -1.07 -26.21 -0.61
C ILE A 22 -1.41 -24.81 -0.09
N ALA A 23 -1.92 -24.70 1.15
CA ALA A 23 -2.19 -23.41 1.77
C ALA A 23 -0.94 -22.52 1.81
N THR A 24 0.19 -23.08 2.25
CA THR A 24 1.46 -22.36 2.36
C THR A 24 1.97 -21.91 1.00
N MET A 25 1.90 -22.76 -0.02
CA MET A 25 2.33 -22.45 -1.38
C MET A 25 1.46 -21.35 -2.00
N LEU A 26 0.13 -21.45 -1.92
CA LEU A 26 -0.78 -20.46 -2.48
C LEU A 26 -0.66 -19.09 -1.79
N GLY A 27 -0.58 -19.07 -0.45
CA GLY A 27 -0.31 -17.85 0.30
C GLY A 27 1.06 -17.27 -0.02
N GLY A 28 2.07 -18.13 -0.17
CA GLY A 28 3.41 -17.75 -0.57
C GLY A 28 3.47 -17.12 -1.97
N LEU A 29 2.73 -17.66 -2.95
CA LEU A 29 2.67 -17.08 -4.31
C LEU A 29 2.15 -15.64 -4.29
N VAL A 30 1.11 -15.36 -3.49
CA VAL A 30 0.63 -13.99 -3.30
C VAL A 30 1.70 -13.13 -2.64
N GLY A 31 2.36 -13.64 -1.59
CA GLY A 31 3.42 -12.93 -0.89
C GLY A 31 4.65 -12.65 -1.75
N LEU A 32 5.00 -13.53 -2.69
CA LEU A 32 6.11 -13.36 -3.61
C LEU A 32 5.87 -12.19 -4.56
N GLU A 33 4.67 -12.08 -5.13
CA GLU A 33 4.30 -10.95 -5.99
C GLU A 33 4.30 -9.63 -5.20
N ARG A 34 3.94 -9.68 -3.91
CA ARG A 34 3.99 -8.51 -3.01
C ARG A 34 5.42 -8.09 -2.66
N GLU A 35 6.30 -9.04 -2.39
CA GLU A 35 7.70 -8.80 -2.04
C GLU A 35 8.48 -8.23 -3.23
N ARG A 36 8.24 -8.74 -4.44
CA ARG A 36 8.76 -8.19 -5.70
C ARG A 36 8.39 -6.71 -5.92
N ARG A 37 7.34 -6.23 -5.26
CA ARG A 37 6.85 -4.83 -5.34
C ARG A 37 7.23 -4.00 -4.11
N GLU A 38 8.19 -4.47 -3.30
CA GLU A 38 8.72 -3.83 -2.08
C GLU A 38 7.62 -3.39 -1.10
N ARG A 39 6.60 -4.22 -0.92
CA ARG A 39 5.49 -3.91 -0.01
C ARG A 39 5.80 -4.37 1.41
N ALA A 40 5.20 -3.69 2.40
CA ALA A 40 5.44 -3.90 3.82
C ALA A 40 5.21 -5.35 4.34
N ALA A 41 4.40 -6.15 3.65
CA ALA A 41 4.27 -7.59 3.92
C ALA A 41 4.60 -8.38 2.65
N GLY A 42 5.57 -9.30 2.76
CA GLY A 42 6.12 -10.10 1.65
C GLY A 42 5.78 -11.59 1.74
N LEU A 43 6.67 -12.45 1.24
CA LEU A 43 6.49 -13.90 1.15
C LEU A 43 6.19 -14.55 2.50
N ARG A 44 7.04 -14.29 3.50
CA ARG A 44 6.96 -14.92 4.83
C ARG A 44 5.61 -14.65 5.51
N THR A 45 5.16 -13.40 5.47
CA THR A 45 3.90 -12.99 6.12
C THR A 45 2.70 -13.69 5.51
N HIS A 46 2.57 -13.68 4.17
CA HIS A 46 1.41 -14.27 3.52
C HIS A 46 1.41 -15.81 3.61
N ALA A 47 2.59 -16.44 3.53
CA ALA A 47 2.71 -17.89 3.73
C ALA A 47 2.28 -18.31 5.14
N LEU A 48 2.75 -17.61 6.18
CA LEU A 48 2.40 -17.90 7.58
C LEU A 48 0.92 -17.65 7.88
N VAL A 49 0.33 -16.57 7.35
CA VAL A 49 -1.09 -16.26 7.53
C VAL A 49 -1.98 -17.32 6.88
N SER A 50 -1.64 -17.75 5.66
CA SER A 50 -2.36 -18.82 4.97
C SER A 50 -2.25 -20.16 5.71
N LEU A 51 -1.03 -20.51 6.15
CA LEU A 51 -0.78 -21.73 6.92
C LEU A 51 -1.56 -21.73 8.23
N ALA A 52 -1.50 -20.66 9.01
CA ALA A 52 -2.22 -20.54 10.28
C ALA A 52 -3.74 -20.67 10.08
N SER A 53 -4.27 -20.04 9.02
CA SER A 53 -5.68 -20.15 8.67
C SER A 53 -6.08 -21.57 8.29
N ALA A 54 -5.24 -22.28 7.53
CA ALA A 54 -5.47 -23.68 7.17
C ALA A 54 -5.45 -24.60 8.40
N VAL A 55 -4.51 -24.39 9.33
CA VAL A 55 -4.47 -25.11 10.62
C VAL A 55 -5.76 -24.89 11.39
N MET A 56 -6.21 -23.63 11.52
CA MET A 56 -7.45 -23.32 12.24
C MET A 56 -8.68 -23.96 11.59
N MET A 57 -8.74 -24.02 10.26
CA MET A 57 -9.82 -24.72 9.56
C MET A 57 -9.78 -26.24 9.78
N VAL A 58 -8.59 -26.86 9.74
CA VAL A 58 -8.43 -28.29 10.01
C VAL A 58 -8.87 -28.61 11.44
N VAL A 59 -8.42 -27.84 12.43
CA VAL A 59 -8.84 -27.98 13.82
C VAL A 59 -10.35 -27.81 13.95
N SER A 60 -10.94 -26.83 13.26
CA SER A 60 -12.38 -26.58 13.32
C SER A 60 -13.24 -27.67 12.70
N THR A 61 -12.73 -28.34 11.67
CA THR A 61 -13.50 -29.32 10.90
C THR A 61 -13.29 -30.74 11.43
N TYR A 62 -12.07 -31.07 11.85
CA TYR A 62 -11.67 -32.44 12.16
C TYR A 62 -11.14 -32.63 13.59
N GLY A 63 -10.83 -31.54 14.31
CA GLY A 63 -10.21 -31.59 15.64
C GLY A 63 -11.17 -31.99 16.77
N PHE A 64 -12.47 -32.02 16.51
CA PHE A 64 -13.49 -32.33 17.50
C PHE A 64 -14.41 -33.47 17.02
N PRO A 65 -14.68 -34.49 17.85
CA PRO A 65 -15.58 -35.58 17.50
C PRO A 65 -17.01 -35.08 17.25
N SER A 66 -17.63 -35.52 16.14
CA SER A 66 -19.02 -35.18 15.80
C SER A 66 -20.05 -35.90 16.68
N MET A 67 -19.60 -36.89 17.45
CA MET A 67 -20.39 -37.64 18.42
C MET A 67 -19.67 -37.68 19.76
N ILE A 68 -20.38 -37.33 20.83
CA ILE A 68 -19.97 -37.53 22.21
C ILE A 68 -21.05 -38.40 22.84
N ASP A 69 -20.67 -39.57 23.37
CA ASP A 69 -21.59 -40.54 23.99
C ASP A 69 -22.81 -40.94 23.12
N GLY A 70 -22.60 -41.06 21.80
CA GLY A 70 -23.65 -41.44 20.83
C GLY A 70 -24.65 -40.32 20.52
N VAL A 71 -24.51 -39.14 21.14
CA VAL A 71 -25.27 -37.94 20.80
C VAL A 71 -24.51 -37.16 19.75
N GLN A 72 -25.18 -36.88 18.63
CA GLN A 72 -24.63 -35.99 17.60
C GLN A 72 -24.56 -34.57 18.18
N VAL A 73 -23.34 -34.13 18.51
CA VAL A 73 -23.12 -32.75 18.93
C VAL A 73 -22.99 -31.92 17.67
N GLY A 74 -23.91 -30.98 17.49
CA GLY A 74 -23.87 -30.01 16.38
C GLY A 74 -22.71 -29.03 16.56
N LEU A 75 -21.48 -29.49 16.32
CA LEU A 75 -20.33 -28.61 16.21
C LEU A 75 -20.36 -27.97 14.83
N ASP A 76 -20.27 -26.64 14.83
CA ASP A 76 -20.33 -25.83 13.62
C ASP A 76 -18.90 -25.40 13.24
N PRO A 77 -18.28 -26.01 12.22
CA PRO A 77 -16.93 -25.67 11.77
C PRO A 77 -16.80 -24.21 11.30
N SER A 78 -17.93 -23.54 11.02
CA SER A 78 -17.90 -22.13 10.64
C SER A 78 -17.48 -21.21 11.78
N ARG A 79 -17.58 -21.66 13.05
CA ARG A 79 -17.29 -20.83 14.22
C ARG A 79 -15.81 -20.45 14.34
N LEU A 80 -14.88 -21.41 14.31
CA LEU A 80 -13.45 -21.05 14.36
C LEU A 80 -12.99 -20.40 13.05
N ALA A 81 -13.57 -20.81 11.90
CA ALA A 81 -13.31 -20.15 10.63
C ALA A 81 -13.70 -18.65 10.67
N ALA A 82 -14.85 -18.31 11.25
CA ALA A 82 -15.27 -16.92 11.46
C ALA A 82 -14.34 -16.15 12.39
N GLN A 83 -13.77 -16.80 13.41
CA GLN A 83 -12.79 -16.16 14.30
C GLN A 83 -11.48 -15.82 13.59
N VAL A 84 -11.06 -16.60 12.58
CA VAL A 84 -9.90 -16.23 11.75
C VAL A 84 -10.17 -14.93 10.99
N VAL A 85 -11.35 -14.79 10.40
CA VAL A 85 -11.74 -13.57 9.65
C VAL A 85 -11.74 -12.35 10.57
N SER A 86 -12.26 -12.49 11.79
CA SER A 86 -12.25 -11.44 12.81
C SER A 86 -10.82 -11.10 13.27
N GLY A 87 -10.01 -12.12 13.60
CA GLY A 87 -8.64 -11.95 14.10
C GLY A 87 -7.70 -11.30 13.10
N ILE A 88 -7.82 -11.61 11.80
CA ILE A 88 -7.03 -10.96 10.76
C ILE A 88 -7.44 -9.49 10.59
N GLY A 89 -8.70 -9.14 10.85
CA GLY A 89 -9.14 -7.75 10.87
C GLY A 89 -8.34 -6.89 11.86
N PHE A 90 -8.02 -7.43 13.03
CA PHE A 90 -7.17 -6.77 14.03
C PHE A 90 -5.71 -6.61 13.54
N LEU A 91 -5.12 -7.64 12.94
CA LEU A 91 -3.78 -7.54 12.36
C LEU A 91 -3.73 -6.55 11.20
N GLY A 92 -4.79 -6.48 10.39
CA GLY A 92 -4.95 -5.51 9.32
C GLY A 92 -4.90 -4.07 9.83
N ALA A 93 -5.56 -3.77 10.94
CA ALA A 93 -5.49 -2.45 11.58
C ALA A 93 -4.06 -2.09 12.01
N GLY A 94 -3.27 -3.06 12.51
CA GLY A 94 -1.88 -2.85 12.92
C GLY A 94 -0.92 -2.50 11.77
N VAL A 95 -1.27 -2.83 10.52
CA VAL A 95 -0.46 -2.51 9.32
C VAL A 95 -0.89 -1.18 8.68
N ILE A 96 -2.07 -0.65 9.04
CA ILE A 96 -2.59 0.61 8.50
C ILE A 96 -2.03 1.77 9.31
N ILE A 97 -1.23 2.62 8.67
CA ILE A 97 -0.60 3.78 9.30
C ILE A 97 -1.22 5.05 8.74
N PHE A 98 -1.67 5.93 9.64
CA PHE A 98 -2.16 7.27 9.34
C PHE A 98 -1.09 8.30 9.68
N ARG A 99 -0.65 9.10 8.71
CA ARG A 99 0.20 10.28 8.94
C ARG A 99 -0.26 11.43 8.06
N GLU A 100 -0.48 12.60 8.66
CA GLU A 100 -0.65 13.90 7.98
C GLU A 100 -1.48 13.85 6.68
N LYS A 101 -2.66 13.19 6.74
CA LYS A 101 -3.63 13.03 5.62
C LYS A 101 -3.30 11.95 4.58
N THR A 102 -2.31 11.10 4.81
CA THR A 102 -2.01 9.92 3.96
C THR A 102 -2.24 8.63 4.72
N VAL A 103 -2.97 7.68 4.11
CA VAL A 103 -3.16 6.32 4.63
C VAL A 103 -2.23 5.37 3.90
N ARG A 104 -1.33 4.70 4.63
CA ARG A 104 -0.47 3.63 4.10
C ARG A 104 -0.93 2.28 4.62
N GLY A 105 -0.67 1.22 3.85
CA GLY A 105 -0.91 -0.16 4.30
C GLY A 105 -2.29 -0.76 3.99
N LEU A 106 -3.25 0.02 3.44
CA LEU A 106 -4.60 -0.48 3.10
C LEU A 106 -4.57 -1.73 2.20
N THR A 107 -3.82 -1.69 1.10
CA THR A 107 -3.70 -2.86 0.21
C THR A 107 -3.01 -4.04 0.90
N THR A 108 -2.06 -3.77 1.80
CA THR A 108 -1.38 -4.84 2.55
C THR A 108 -2.35 -5.53 3.52
N ALA A 109 -3.16 -4.75 4.23
CA ALA A 109 -4.19 -5.28 5.10
C ALA A 109 -5.21 -6.13 4.31
N ALA A 110 -5.65 -5.62 3.16
CA ALA A 110 -6.57 -6.35 2.28
C ALA A 110 -5.97 -7.66 1.74
N THR A 111 -4.69 -7.68 1.33
CA THR A 111 -4.06 -8.90 0.80
C THR A 111 -3.84 -9.94 1.89
N VAL A 112 -3.45 -9.53 3.09
CA VAL A 112 -3.31 -10.43 4.25
C VAL A 112 -4.67 -11.04 4.61
N TRP A 113 -5.73 -10.24 4.63
CA TRP A 113 -7.10 -10.71 4.86
C TRP A 113 -7.56 -11.72 3.82
N ALA A 114 -7.36 -11.42 2.54
CA ALA A 114 -7.77 -12.32 1.47
C ALA A 114 -6.96 -13.64 1.46
N VAL A 115 -5.65 -13.59 1.79
CA VAL A 115 -4.82 -14.80 1.90
C VAL A 115 -5.24 -15.69 3.07
N ALA A 116 -5.73 -15.12 4.17
CA ALA A 116 -6.33 -15.92 5.24
C ALA A 116 -7.51 -16.75 4.72
N GLY A 117 -8.36 -16.16 3.87
CA GLY A 117 -9.45 -16.87 3.19
C GLY A 117 -8.97 -18.02 2.29
N VAL A 118 -7.86 -17.84 1.57
CA VAL A 118 -7.21 -18.91 0.78
C VAL A 118 -6.77 -20.06 1.68
N GLY A 119 -6.15 -19.74 2.82
CA GLY A 119 -5.76 -20.72 3.82
C GLY A 119 -6.95 -21.49 4.39
N LEU A 120 -8.04 -20.80 4.74
CA LEU A 120 -9.29 -21.44 5.18
C LEU A 120 -9.85 -22.39 4.11
N ALA A 121 -9.90 -21.96 2.85
CA ALA A 121 -10.38 -22.80 1.75
C ALA A 121 -9.51 -24.05 1.57
N ALA A 122 -8.18 -23.90 1.56
CA ALA A 122 -7.25 -25.03 1.45
C ALA A 122 -7.33 -25.99 2.65
N GLY A 123 -7.39 -25.48 3.88
CA GLY A 123 -7.59 -26.29 5.08
C GLY A 123 -8.91 -27.05 5.08
N GLY A 124 -9.97 -26.44 4.53
CA GLY A 124 -11.28 -27.06 4.32
C GLY A 124 -11.28 -28.12 3.21
N GLY A 125 -10.26 -28.15 2.35
CA GLY A 125 -10.13 -29.08 1.22
C GLY A 125 -10.74 -28.54 -0.07
N LEU A 126 -11.11 -27.26 -0.10
CA LEU A 126 -11.65 -26.55 -1.26
C LEU A 126 -10.50 -26.06 -2.14
N PHE A 127 -9.69 -26.99 -2.67
CA PHE A 127 -8.45 -26.66 -3.40
C PHE A 127 -8.70 -25.84 -4.67
N THR A 128 -9.75 -26.18 -5.42
CA THR A 128 -10.12 -25.43 -6.63
C THR A 128 -10.50 -23.99 -6.29
N LEU A 129 -11.26 -23.78 -5.21
CA LEU A 129 -11.62 -22.44 -4.74
C LEU A 129 -10.38 -21.67 -4.30
N ALA A 130 -9.49 -22.30 -3.53
CA ALA A 130 -8.24 -21.70 -3.08
C ALA A 130 -7.38 -21.26 -4.27
N ALA A 131 -7.18 -22.13 -5.26
CA ALA A 131 -6.39 -21.84 -6.45
C ALA A 131 -7.00 -20.72 -7.31
N VAL A 132 -8.31 -20.77 -7.57
CA VAL A 132 -9.03 -19.74 -8.35
C VAL A 132 -8.98 -18.39 -7.63
N ALA A 133 -9.21 -18.36 -6.33
CA ALA A 133 -9.12 -17.14 -5.53
C ALA A 133 -7.70 -16.55 -5.57
N THR A 134 -6.66 -17.37 -5.40
CA THR A 134 -5.26 -16.93 -5.55
C THR A 134 -5.00 -16.36 -6.94
N GLY A 135 -5.51 -17.00 -8.01
CA GLY A 135 -5.40 -16.50 -9.38
C GLY A 135 -6.01 -15.11 -9.55
N PHE A 136 -7.22 -14.89 -9.07
CA PHE A 136 -7.86 -13.56 -9.09
C PHE A 136 -7.10 -12.53 -8.26
N MET A 137 -6.59 -12.92 -7.09
CA MET A 137 -5.78 -12.03 -6.24
C MET A 137 -4.51 -11.58 -6.97
N LEU A 138 -3.82 -12.49 -7.65
CA LEU A 138 -2.64 -12.16 -8.45
C LEU A 138 -3.00 -11.28 -9.65
N LEU A 139 -4.13 -11.56 -10.33
CA LEU A 139 -4.61 -10.75 -11.45
C LEU A 139 -4.92 -9.32 -11.02
N VAL A 140 -5.64 -9.12 -9.92
CA VAL A 140 -5.96 -7.77 -9.41
C VAL A 140 -4.68 -7.03 -9.02
N GLN A 141 -3.73 -7.70 -8.37
CA GLN A 141 -2.46 -7.09 -7.97
C GLN A 141 -1.58 -6.76 -9.18
N ALA A 142 -1.53 -7.64 -10.18
CA ALA A 142 -0.71 -7.47 -11.37
C ALA A 142 -1.31 -6.48 -12.38
N GLY A 143 -2.62 -6.57 -12.61
CA GLY A 143 -3.34 -5.87 -13.66
C GLY A 143 -3.69 -4.41 -13.36
N LEU A 144 -3.83 -4.01 -12.08
CA LEU A 144 -4.22 -2.63 -11.78
C LEU A 144 -3.14 -1.60 -12.11
N LYS A 145 -1.85 -1.93 -12.00
CA LYS A 145 -0.76 -0.97 -12.25
C LYS A 145 -0.65 -0.54 -13.73
N PRO A 146 -0.66 -1.45 -14.74
CA PRO A 146 -0.66 -1.03 -16.14
C PRO A 146 -1.96 -0.35 -16.55
N VAL A 147 -3.10 -0.74 -15.96
CA VAL A 147 -4.39 -0.07 -16.20
C VAL A 147 -4.38 1.34 -15.61
N GLU A 148 -3.86 1.52 -14.39
CA GLU A 148 -3.68 2.82 -13.77
C GLU A 148 -2.74 3.69 -14.61
N GLN A 149 -1.62 3.15 -15.10
CA GLN A 149 -0.74 3.87 -16.01
C GLN A 149 -1.44 4.22 -17.34
N ARG A 150 -2.29 3.36 -17.91
CA ARG A 150 -3.00 3.64 -19.17
C ARG A 150 -4.09 4.71 -19.00
N PHE A 151 -4.80 4.71 -17.88
CA PHE A 151 -5.91 5.63 -17.61
C PHE A 151 -5.46 6.94 -16.96
N PHE A 152 -4.49 6.89 -16.03
CA PHE A 152 -3.93 8.03 -15.32
C PHE A 152 -2.65 8.60 -15.95
N ALA A 153 -2.14 8.05 -17.07
CA ALA A 153 -1.12 8.75 -17.90
C ALA A 153 -1.57 10.15 -18.35
N ARG A 154 -2.86 10.51 -18.21
CA ARG A 154 -3.33 11.89 -18.36
C ARG A 154 -2.86 12.85 -17.27
N SER A 155 -2.26 12.36 -16.17
CA SER A 155 -1.56 13.20 -15.17
C SER A 155 -0.10 13.49 -15.53
N ALA A 156 0.38 13.11 -16.73
CA ALA A 156 1.74 13.34 -17.20
C ALA A 156 2.18 14.83 -17.20
N GLY A 157 1.26 15.79 -17.08
CA GLY A 157 1.57 17.22 -16.95
C GLY A 157 1.45 17.80 -15.54
N GLN A 158 1.39 17.00 -14.46
CA GLN A 158 1.32 17.54 -13.09
C GLN A 158 2.70 17.78 -12.49
N HIS A 159 3.00 19.02 -12.16
CA HIS A 159 4.27 19.44 -11.58
C HIS A 159 4.03 20.06 -10.21
N ARG A 160 4.78 19.62 -9.20
CA ARG A 160 4.64 20.13 -7.84
C ARG A 160 5.79 21.07 -7.53
N VAL A 161 5.45 22.32 -7.21
CA VAL A 161 6.38 23.36 -6.79
C VAL A 161 6.05 23.72 -5.35
N VAL A 162 7.03 23.62 -4.46
CA VAL A 162 6.89 24.05 -3.07
C VAL A 162 7.78 25.26 -2.86
N LEU A 163 7.19 26.36 -2.43
CA LEU A 163 7.85 27.65 -2.20
C LEU A 163 7.90 27.91 -0.69
N ASP A 164 9.06 28.31 -0.17
CA ASP A 164 9.16 28.93 1.14
C ASP A 164 9.16 30.45 0.95
N VAL A 165 8.15 31.11 1.50
CA VAL A 165 7.85 32.53 1.26
C VAL A 165 7.91 33.29 2.59
N VAL A 166 8.49 34.49 2.59
CA VAL A 166 8.67 35.31 3.80
C VAL A 166 7.35 35.99 4.18
N HIS A 167 6.87 35.79 5.42
CA HIS A 167 5.58 36.27 5.94
C HIS A 167 5.21 37.71 5.51
N GLY A 168 4.05 37.93 4.89
CA GLY A 168 3.64 39.24 4.35
C GLY A 168 2.34 39.19 3.52
N VAL A 169 1.64 40.33 3.44
CA VAL A 169 0.30 40.46 2.83
C VAL A 169 0.34 40.44 1.28
N ASP A 170 1.48 40.77 0.67
CA ASP A 170 1.61 40.95 -0.79
C ASP A 170 2.03 39.68 -1.55
N GLN A 171 2.28 38.57 -0.86
CA GLN A 171 2.84 37.35 -1.46
C GLN A 171 1.92 36.68 -2.48
N LEU A 172 0.61 36.66 -2.19
CA LEU A 172 -0.35 35.97 -3.05
C LEU A 172 -0.52 36.72 -4.37
N ASP A 173 -0.45 38.04 -4.35
CA ASP A 173 -0.59 38.88 -5.53
C ASP A 173 0.59 38.69 -6.48
N ASP A 174 1.83 38.60 -5.96
CA ASP A 174 3.01 38.32 -6.78
C ASP A 174 2.95 36.93 -7.44
N ILE A 175 2.57 35.90 -6.67
CA ILE A 175 2.41 34.54 -7.19
C ILE A 175 1.29 34.48 -8.25
N MET A 176 0.15 35.13 -7.99
CA MET A 176 -0.97 35.17 -8.92
C MET A 176 -0.64 35.97 -10.20
N ARG A 177 0.14 37.06 -10.10
CA ARG A 177 0.65 37.81 -11.27
C ARG A 177 1.65 37.00 -12.09
N ALA A 178 2.56 36.28 -11.43
CA ALA A 178 3.49 35.39 -12.10
C ALA A 178 2.76 34.25 -12.84
N LEU A 179 1.70 33.71 -12.24
CA LEU A 179 0.85 32.68 -12.85
C LEU A 179 0.05 33.22 -14.05
N ALA A 180 -0.55 34.41 -13.92
CA ALA A 180 -1.37 35.03 -14.96
C ALA A 180 -0.61 35.26 -16.28
N ASN A 181 0.70 35.48 -16.20
CA ASN A 181 1.59 35.74 -17.35
C ASN A 181 2.38 34.51 -17.81
N SER A 182 1.95 33.31 -17.40
CA SER A 182 2.60 32.04 -17.76
C SER A 182 1.63 31.11 -18.49
N ALA A 183 2.16 30.20 -19.31
CA ALA A 183 1.36 29.14 -19.94
C ALA A 183 0.93 28.03 -18.96
N VAL A 184 1.19 28.20 -17.67
CA VAL A 184 1.03 27.18 -16.64
C VAL A 184 -0.32 27.32 -15.93
N ARG A 185 -1.08 26.23 -15.82
CA ARG A 185 -2.36 26.23 -15.11
C ARG A 185 -2.16 25.83 -13.64
N LEU A 186 -2.61 26.66 -12.71
CA LEU A 186 -2.66 26.31 -11.30
C LEU A 186 -3.82 25.33 -11.05
N ARG A 187 -3.53 24.12 -10.54
CA ARG A 187 -4.54 23.14 -10.12
C ARG A 187 -4.98 23.38 -8.68
N SER A 188 -4.01 23.59 -7.80
CA SER A 188 -4.28 23.82 -6.38
C SER A 188 -3.13 24.58 -5.74
N LEU A 189 -3.49 25.45 -4.80
CA LEU A 189 -2.58 26.21 -3.96
C LEU A 189 -2.93 25.89 -2.50
N ARG A 190 -1.93 25.52 -1.71
CA ARG A 190 -2.09 25.31 -0.26
C ARG A 190 -1.06 26.14 0.50
N PHE A 191 -1.54 26.84 1.51
CA PHE A 191 -0.71 27.50 2.50
C PHE A 191 -0.56 26.59 3.73
N ASP A 192 0.67 26.33 4.11
CA ASP A 192 1.05 25.71 5.39
C ASP A 192 1.77 26.78 6.20
N GLN A 193 1.10 27.31 7.22
CA GLN A 193 1.76 28.22 8.18
C GLN A 193 2.58 27.34 9.14
N SER A 194 3.88 27.57 9.21
CA SER A 194 4.73 26.89 10.19
C SER A 194 4.80 27.74 11.46
N PRO A 195 4.11 27.38 12.55
CA PRO A 195 4.07 28.21 13.75
C PRO A 195 5.47 28.36 14.35
N GLY A 196 5.96 29.60 14.48
CA GLY A 196 7.25 29.91 15.11
C GLY A 196 8.43 30.08 14.16
N SER A 197 8.27 29.85 12.85
CA SER A 197 9.21 30.28 11.81
C SER A 197 8.62 31.51 11.13
N GLY A 198 9.36 32.60 10.95
CA GLY A 198 8.88 33.80 10.22
C GLY A 198 8.67 33.60 8.71
N SER A 199 8.24 32.41 8.28
CA SER A 199 8.10 31.97 6.89
C SER A 199 6.87 31.09 6.72
N ASP A 200 6.15 31.29 5.63
CA ASP A 200 5.04 30.43 5.20
C ASP A 200 5.50 29.47 4.10
N VAL A 201 4.97 28.25 4.12
CA VAL A 201 5.23 27.26 3.07
C VAL A 201 4.05 27.25 2.11
N VAL A 202 4.26 27.64 0.86
CA VAL A 202 3.26 27.66 -0.20
C VAL A 202 3.48 26.47 -1.13
N LYS A 203 2.56 25.51 -1.11
CA LYS A 203 2.58 24.33 -1.98
C LYS A 203 1.70 24.57 -3.20
N LEU A 204 2.31 24.70 -4.37
CA LEU A 204 1.66 24.85 -5.67
C LEU A 204 1.64 23.51 -6.42
N THR A 205 0.48 23.15 -6.98
CA THR A 205 0.36 22.08 -7.96
C THR A 205 0.01 22.68 -9.30
N LEU A 206 0.97 22.62 -10.21
CA LEU A 206 0.91 23.22 -11.53
C LEU A 206 0.62 22.14 -12.57
N MET A 207 -0.07 22.53 -13.64
CA MET A 207 -0.30 21.69 -14.81
C MET A 207 0.25 22.39 -16.05
N SER A 208 1.19 21.74 -16.73
CA SER A 208 1.74 22.18 -18.01
C SER A 208 2.09 20.96 -18.86
N GLU A 209 1.86 21.06 -20.16
CA GLU A 209 2.32 20.06 -21.14
C GLU A 209 3.77 20.32 -21.57
N ASP A 210 4.25 21.55 -21.35
CA ASP A 210 5.62 21.97 -21.61
C ASP A 210 6.40 22.14 -20.30
N GLN A 211 7.48 21.36 -20.17
CA GLN A 211 8.41 21.45 -19.05
C GLN A 211 9.18 22.79 -19.04
N GLY A 212 9.40 23.37 -20.23
CA GLY A 212 10.03 24.69 -20.39
C GLY A 212 9.24 25.80 -19.73
N ALA A 213 7.91 25.82 -19.94
CA ALA A 213 7.02 26.79 -19.30
C ALA A 213 7.06 26.77 -17.76
N ILE A 214 7.32 25.61 -17.14
CA ILE A 214 7.42 25.49 -15.68
C ILE A 214 8.77 25.99 -15.18
N LEU A 215 9.85 25.67 -15.91
CA LEU A 215 11.17 26.21 -15.57
C LEU A 215 11.17 27.73 -15.71
N GLU A 216 10.55 28.28 -16.75
CA GLU A 216 10.38 29.73 -16.92
C GLU A 216 9.58 30.35 -15.75
N PHE A 217 8.50 29.70 -15.33
CA PHE A 217 7.71 30.13 -14.17
C PHE A 217 8.54 30.11 -12.87
N ILE A 218 9.33 29.05 -12.64
CA ILE A 218 10.21 28.94 -11.47
C ILE A 218 11.29 30.03 -11.50
N THR A 219 11.91 30.28 -12.65
CA THR A 219 12.93 31.33 -12.80
C THR A 219 12.36 32.71 -12.51
N ARG A 220 11.15 33.02 -13.01
CA ARG A 220 10.47 34.29 -12.72
C ARG A 220 10.14 34.45 -11.24
N LEU A 221 9.66 33.39 -10.58
CA LEU A 221 9.42 33.40 -9.13
C LEU A 221 10.70 33.58 -8.32
N ARG A 222 11.84 33.06 -8.80
CA ARG A 222 13.14 33.27 -8.15
C ARG A 222 13.63 34.73 -8.24
N THR A 223 13.11 35.49 -9.19
CA THR A 223 13.49 36.89 -9.42
C THR A 223 12.70 37.86 -8.52
N SER A 224 11.63 37.40 -7.84
CA SER A 224 10.90 38.22 -6.86
C SER A 224 11.53 38.10 -5.47
N GLU A 225 11.70 39.22 -4.76
CA GLU A 225 12.25 39.29 -3.39
C GLU A 225 11.45 38.49 -2.35
N THR A 226 10.23 38.08 -2.70
CA THR A 226 9.26 37.41 -1.83
C THR A 226 9.63 35.95 -1.54
N VAL A 227 10.36 35.27 -2.43
CA VAL A 227 10.61 33.82 -2.37
C VAL A 227 12.01 33.51 -1.85
N ARG A 228 12.10 32.87 -0.68
CA ARG A 228 13.37 32.54 -0.04
C ARG A 228 13.97 31.24 -0.56
N ARG A 229 13.12 30.25 -0.85
CA ARG A 229 13.54 28.94 -1.36
C ARG A 229 12.48 28.32 -2.24
N ILE A 230 12.91 27.65 -3.30
CA ILE A 230 12.03 26.90 -4.22
C ILE A 230 12.51 25.45 -4.23
N SER A 231 11.59 24.51 -3.99
CA SER A 231 11.81 23.09 -4.25
C SER A 231 10.84 22.62 -5.34
N TYR A 232 11.42 22.02 -6.38
CA TYR A 232 10.68 21.51 -7.53
C TYR A 232 10.78 19.99 -7.56
N GLN A 233 9.64 19.33 -7.54
CA GLN A 233 9.54 17.91 -7.86
C GLN A 233 8.82 17.80 -9.20
N GLY A 234 9.62 17.60 -10.25
CA GLY A 234 9.11 17.20 -11.56
C GLY A 234 8.49 15.81 -11.49
N ASN A 235 7.53 15.53 -12.37
CA ASN A 235 6.89 14.23 -12.45
C ASN A 235 7.88 13.18 -12.96
N SER A 236 8.75 12.64 -12.10
CA SER A 236 9.32 11.32 -12.32
C SER A 236 8.19 10.33 -12.07
N SER A 237 7.76 9.64 -13.12
CA SER A 237 6.78 8.57 -13.06
C SER A 237 7.32 7.38 -12.27
N SER A 238 7.35 7.50 -10.95
CA SER A 238 7.70 6.45 -10.02
C SER A 238 7.42 6.94 -8.60
N GLY A 239 6.20 6.68 -8.13
CA GLY A 239 5.88 6.69 -6.70
C GLY A 239 6.60 5.54 -5.97
N GLN A 240 7.93 5.61 -6.00
CA GLN A 240 8.87 4.75 -5.28
C GLN A 240 10.24 5.45 -5.24
N ASP A 241 10.26 6.74 -4.88
CA ASP A 241 11.49 7.37 -4.41
C ASP A 241 11.71 6.87 -2.97
N ARG A 242 12.70 5.99 -2.76
CA ARG A 242 14.06 6.43 -2.44
C ARG A 242 14.04 7.51 -1.38
N GLU A 243 13.60 7.10 -0.20
CA GLU A 243 14.06 7.65 1.07
C GLU A 243 15.59 7.45 1.10
N GLY A 244 16.35 8.42 0.59
CA GLY A 244 17.81 8.44 0.72
C GLY A 244 18.66 9.06 -0.39
N ARG A 245 18.14 9.55 -1.51
CA ARG A 245 19.06 10.14 -2.53
C ARG A 245 18.42 11.07 -3.56
N ASN A 246 18.22 12.33 -3.17
CA ASN A 246 18.55 13.56 -3.92
C ASN A 246 17.78 14.75 -3.33
N ASP A 247 18.30 15.26 -2.21
CA ASP A 247 18.35 16.71 -2.06
C ASP A 247 19.34 17.22 -3.10
N GLN A 248 18.88 17.46 -4.34
CA GLN A 248 19.58 18.42 -5.18
C GLN A 248 19.18 19.81 -4.67
N LEU A 249 19.85 20.16 -3.57
CA LEU A 249 20.19 21.55 -3.26
C LEU A 249 20.98 22.05 -4.47
N VAL A 250 20.40 22.96 -5.24
CA VAL A 250 21.20 23.87 -6.05
C VAL A 250 21.53 25.04 -5.12
N ASP A 251 22.47 24.78 -4.21
CA ASP A 251 23.23 25.82 -3.51
C ASP A 251 24.45 26.09 -4.40
N ASP A 252 24.37 27.11 -5.24
CA ASP A 252 25.57 27.78 -5.75
C ASP A 252 25.75 29.03 -4.87
N ASP A 253 26.46 28.81 -3.77
CA ASP A 253 27.18 29.86 -3.05
C ASP A 253 28.61 29.81 -3.59
N ASP A 254 28.96 30.81 -4.41
CA ASP A 254 30.31 31.38 -4.58
C ASP A 254 30.34 32.19 -5.89
N THR A 255 30.24 33.52 -5.77
CA THR A 255 31.18 34.51 -6.35
C THR A 255 30.62 35.93 -6.18
N GLU A 256 30.89 36.54 -5.04
CA GLU A 256 31.19 37.98 -5.03
C GLU A 256 32.68 38.18 -5.38
N PRO A 257 33.04 39.24 -6.12
CA PRO A 257 34.45 39.60 -6.38
C PRO A 257 35.14 40.23 -5.17
#